data_AF-W3TY87-F1
#
_entry.id   AF-W3TY87-F1
#
_cell.length_a   1.000
_cell.length_b   1.000
_cell.length_c   1.000
_cell.angle_alpha   90.00
_cell.angle_beta   90.00
_cell.angle_gamma   90.00
#
_symmetry.space_group_name_H-M   'P 1'
#
loop_
_entity.id
_entity.type
_entity.pdbx_description
1 polymer ?
#
loop_
_entity_poly.entity_id
_entity_poly.type
_entity_poly.pdbx_seq_one_letter_code
_entity_poly.pdbx_strand_id
1 'polypeptide(L)'
;MFEHQELEKLQMPDTIIMRHRPPHFTHIFSGDGYAAGYYSYMWSEVLDTDTFQVFEETGDVFNSQLADRLKCFIYSARGNRNPEELYKAFRG
;
A
#
# COMPACT_ATOMS: atom_id res chain seq x y z
N MET A 1 4.55 -2.42 30.44
CA MET A 1 5.44 -2.34 29.25
C MET A 1 4.61 -1.68 28.15
N PHE A 2 5.03 -0.54 27.61
CA PHE A 2 4.25 0.30 26.68
C PHE A 2 3.57 -0.48 25.53
N GLU A 3 4.29 -1.42 24.91
CA GLU A 3 3.79 -2.29 23.84
C GLU A 3 2.50 -3.05 24.21
N HIS A 4 2.47 -3.65 25.40
CA HIS A 4 1.33 -4.46 25.84
C HIS A 4 0.07 -3.60 26.05
N GLN A 5 0.23 -2.41 26.62
CA GLN A 5 -0.87 -1.48 26.86
C GLN A 5 -1.49 -0.94 25.57
N GLU A 6 -0.70 -0.74 24.52
CA GLU A 6 -1.23 -0.27 23.23
C GLU A 6 -1.91 -1.40 22.44
N LEU A 7 -1.40 -2.63 22.51
CA LEU A 7 -2.03 -3.79 21.87
C LEU A 7 -3.38 -4.16 22.51
N GLU A 8 -3.50 -4.05 23.84
CA GLU A 8 -4.77 -4.24 24.55
C GLU A 8 -5.84 -3.23 24.12
N LYS A 9 -5.46 -1.95 23.95
CA LYS A 9 -6.39 -0.91 23.44
C LYS A 9 -6.91 -1.22 22.04
N LEU A 10 -6.09 -1.83 21.20
CA LEU A 10 -6.44 -2.22 19.83
C LEU A 10 -7.22 -3.54 19.76
N GLN A 11 -7.50 -4.19 20.90
CA GLN A 11 -8.20 -5.48 20.97
C GLN A 11 -7.52 -6.57 20.12
N MET A 12 -6.19 -6.54 20.04
CA MET A 12 -5.41 -7.52 19.29
C MET A 12 -5.49 -8.92 19.95
N PRO A 13 -5.73 -10.00 19.17
CA PRO A 13 -5.70 -11.35 19.71
C PRO A 13 -4.32 -11.75 20.25
N ASP A 14 -4.28 -12.43 21.39
CA ASP A 14 -3.01 -12.85 22.05
C ASP A 14 -2.11 -13.71 21.17
N THR A 15 -2.68 -14.42 20.20
CA THR A 15 -1.96 -15.29 19.27
C THR A 15 -1.31 -14.54 18.10
N ILE A 16 -1.68 -13.28 17.86
CA ILE A 16 -1.13 -12.45 16.78
C ILE A 16 -0.24 -11.39 17.42
N ILE A 17 1.07 -11.61 17.34
CA ILE A 17 2.07 -10.65 17.82
C ILE A 17 2.39 -9.58 16.75
N MET A 18 2.96 -8.46 17.17
CA MET A 18 3.45 -7.45 16.23
C MET A 18 4.54 -8.03 15.31
N ARG A 19 4.44 -7.74 14.01
CA ARG A 19 5.41 -8.14 12.99
C ARG A 19 6.83 -7.62 13.27
N HIS A 20 6.94 -6.43 13.87
CA HIS A 20 8.19 -5.84 14.34
C HIS A 20 7.95 -5.16 15.70
N ARG A 21 8.74 -5.50 16.73
CA ARG A 21 8.69 -4.83 18.03
C ARG A 21 9.54 -3.57 18.05
N PRO A 22 9.30 -2.60 18.95
CA PRO A 22 10.02 -1.33 18.97
C PRO A 22 11.57 -1.42 18.93
N PRO A 23 12.24 -2.35 19.66
CA PRO A 23 13.71 -2.37 19.67
C PRO A 23 14.35 -2.84 18.36
N HIS A 24 13.58 -3.38 17.42
CA HIS A 24 14.07 -3.87 16.11
C HIS A 24 13.21 -3.37 14.94
N PHE A 25 12.37 -2.35 15.16
CA PHE A 25 11.53 -1.75 14.13
C PHE A 25 12.31 -0.71 13.32
N THR A 26 13.26 -1.20 12.52
CA THR A 26 14.16 -0.36 11.71
C THR A 26 13.44 0.56 10.72
N HIS A 27 12.24 0.17 10.25
CA HIS A 27 11.43 1.02 9.37
C HIS A 27 11.00 2.33 10.06
N ILE A 28 10.70 2.32 11.36
CA ILE A 28 10.26 3.54 12.07
C ILE A 28 11.46 4.31 12.64
N PHE A 29 12.48 3.60 13.12
CA PHE A 29 13.53 4.19 13.97
C PHE A 29 14.91 4.34 13.31
N SER A 30 15.10 3.87 12.07
CA SER A 30 16.43 3.88 11.41
C SER A 30 16.41 4.36 9.96
N GLY A 31 15.27 4.80 9.42
CA GLY A 31 15.16 5.38 8.09
C GLY A 31 14.35 6.67 8.10
N ASP A 32 14.84 7.71 7.42
CA ASP A 32 14.25 9.06 7.33
C ASP A 32 12.85 9.14 6.65
N GLY A 33 12.22 8.00 6.32
CA GLY A 33 11.05 7.95 5.43
C GLY A 33 9.78 7.25 5.95
N TYR A 34 9.81 6.56 7.09
CA TYR A 34 8.68 5.72 7.53
C TYR A 34 8.25 5.92 8.98
N ALA A 35 8.84 6.89 9.70
CA ALA A 35 8.26 7.37 10.95
C ALA A 35 6.86 7.95 10.66
N ALA A 36 5.82 7.34 11.24
CA ALA A 36 4.40 7.58 10.91
C ALA A 36 3.98 7.22 9.47
N GLY A 37 4.80 6.49 8.69
CA GLY A 37 4.51 6.13 7.30
C GLY A 37 4.29 4.63 7.06
N TYR A 38 4.28 3.80 8.10
CA TYR A 38 4.15 2.33 7.95
C TYR A 38 2.80 1.90 7.34
N TYR A 39 1.76 2.72 7.50
CA TYR A 39 0.47 2.51 6.84
C TYR A 39 0.54 2.64 5.31
N SER A 40 1.62 3.23 4.76
CA SER A 40 1.81 3.36 3.32
C SER A 40 1.82 2.00 2.61
N TYR A 41 2.20 0.92 3.30
CA TYR A 41 2.09 -0.44 2.77
C TYR A 41 0.64 -0.84 2.51
N MET A 42 -0.27 -0.61 3.48
CA MET A 42 -1.69 -0.88 3.29
C MET A 42 -2.30 0.00 2.20
N TRP A 43 -1.86 1.26 2.09
CA TRP A 43 -2.33 2.17 1.04
C TRP A 43 -1.89 1.70 -0.35
N SER A 44 -0.66 1.18 -0.48
CA SER A 44 -0.19 0.55 -1.72
C SER A 44 -0.90 -0.77 -2.04
N GLU A 45 -1.23 -1.59 -1.04
CA GLU A 45 -1.99 -2.85 -1.23
C GLU A 45 -3.43 -2.60 -1.71
N VAL A 46 -4.10 -1.55 -1.21
CA VAL A 46 -5.45 -1.18 -1.67
C VAL A 46 -5.42 -0.78 -3.14
N LEU A 47 -4.41 0.00 -3.55
CA LEU A 47 -4.23 0.37 -4.96
C LEU A 47 -3.89 -0.83 -5.85
N ASP A 48 -3.07 -1.75 -5.38
CA ASP A 48 -2.70 -2.96 -6.13
C ASP A 48 -3.90 -3.89 -6.32
N THR A 49 -4.68 -4.10 -5.25
CA THR A 49 -5.90 -4.92 -5.29
C THR A 49 -6.94 -4.34 -6.24
N ASP A 50 -7.22 -3.03 -6.15
CA ASP A 50 -8.19 -2.36 -7.04
C ASP A 50 -7.70 -2.36 -8.49
N THR A 51 -6.39 -2.18 -8.72
CA THR A 51 -5.78 -2.27 -10.05
C THR A 51 -5.94 -3.66 -10.66
N PHE A 52 -5.69 -4.73 -9.89
CA PHE A 52 -5.82 -6.10 -10.37
C PHE A 52 -7.28 -6.46 -10.68
N GLN A 53 -8.23 -5.98 -9.87
CA GLN A 53 -9.65 -6.20 -10.12
C GLN A 53 -10.09 -5.59 -11.47
N VAL A 54 -9.54 -4.44 -11.88
CA VAL A 54 -9.79 -3.88 -13.22
C VAL A 54 -9.36 -4.84 -14.33
N PHE A 55 -8.26 -5.58 -14.16
CA PHE A 55 -7.84 -6.61 -15.12
C PHE A 55 -8.83 -7.78 -15.17
N GLU A 56 -9.32 -8.23 -14.01
CA GLU A 56 -10.34 -9.28 -13.93
C GLU A 56 -11.67 -8.86 -14.59
N GLU A 57 -12.09 -7.61 -14.42
CA GLU A 57 -13.31 -7.05 -15.03
C GLU A 57 -13.27 -7.03 -16.57
N THR A 58 -12.07 -6.94 -17.16
CA THR A 58 -11.94 -7.05 -18.63
C THR A 58 -12.12 -8.48 -19.15
N GLY A 59 -12.12 -9.49 -18.27
CA GLY A 59 -12.12 -10.91 -18.65
C GLY A 59 -10.79 -11.41 -19.23
N ASP A 60 -9.78 -10.55 -19.33
CA ASP A 60 -8.43 -10.86 -19.81
C ASP A 60 -7.39 -10.21 -18.89
N VAL A 61 -6.82 -11.03 -17.99
CA VAL A 61 -5.78 -10.57 -17.06
C VAL A 61 -4.47 -10.14 -17.74
N PHE A 62 -4.33 -10.38 -19.05
CA PHE A 62 -3.18 -9.97 -19.86
C PHE A 62 -3.54 -8.87 -20.87
N ASN A 63 -4.64 -8.16 -20.67
CA ASN A 63 -5.08 -7.08 -21.56
C ASN A 63 -3.97 -6.04 -21.78
N SER A 64 -3.43 -6.02 -23.00
CA SER A 64 -2.27 -5.19 -23.36
C SER A 64 -2.58 -3.69 -23.33
N GLN A 65 -3.80 -3.29 -23.69
CA GLN A 65 -4.22 -1.88 -23.64
C GLN A 65 -4.31 -1.39 -22.19
N LEU A 66 -4.83 -2.22 -21.30
CA LEU A 66 -4.90 -1.90 -19.87
C LEU A 66 -3.51 -1.86 -19.23
N ALA A 67 -2.62 -2.78 -19.61
CA ALA A 67 -1.22 -2.78 -19.19
C ALA A 67 -0.47 -1.52 -19.64
N ASP A 68 -0.70 -1.06 -20.87
CA ASP A 68 -0.11 0.20 -21.37
C ASP A 68 -0.62 1.42 -20.60
N ARG A 69 -1.90 1.45 -20.24
CA ARG A 69 -2.46 2.51 -19.37
C ARG A 69 -1.83 2.47 -17.98
N LEU A 70 -1.73 1.30 -17.36
CA LEU A 70 -1.09 1.13 -16.05
C LEU A 70 0.35 1.64 -16.06
N LYS A 71 1.13 1.25 -17.08
CA LYS A 71 2.50 1.72 -17.25
C LYS A 71 2.57 3.23 -17.44
N CYS A 72 1.67 3.81 -18.24
CA CYS A 72 1.68 5.24 -18.54
C CYS A 72 1.32 6.09 -17.31
N PHE A 73 0.22 5.75 -16.62
CA PHE A 73 -0.36 6.59 -15.57
C PHE A 73 0.17 6.28 -14.17
N ILE A 74 0.54 5.03 -13.87
CA ILE A 74 1.00 4.65 -12.53
C ILE A 74 2.54 4.55 -12.48
N TYR A 75 3.15 3.69 -13.30
CA TYR A 75 4.59 3.41 -13.17
C TYR A 75 5.50 4.50 -13.76
N SER A 76 5.06 5.18 -14.83
CA SER A 76 5.89 6.17 -15.54
C SER A 76 5.66 7.61 -15.08
N ALA A 77 4.68 7.88 -14.22
CA ALA A 77 4.25 9.24 -13.88
C ALA A 77 5.22 10.01 -12.95
N ARG A 78 6.26 9.36 -12.41
CA ARG A 78 7.39 9.96 -11.66
C ARG A 78 7.02 11.11 -10.71
N GLY A 79 5.91 10.99 -9.97
CA GLY A 79 5.53 11.93 -8.91
C GLY A 79 5.16 13.35 -9.35
N ASN A 80 5.02 13.62 -10.66
CA ASN A 80 4.80 14.97 -11.17
C ASN A 80 3.30 15.34 -11.29
N ARG A 81 2.40 14.47 -10.80
CA ARG A 81 0.94 14.64 -10.76
C ARG A 81 0.38 14.01 -9.49
N ASN A 82 -0.79 14.48 -9.06
CA ASN A 82 -1.47 13.93 -7.88
C ASN A 82 -1.80 12.44 -8.13
N PRO A 83 -1.43 11.52 -7.22
CA PRO A 83 -1.73 10.09 -7.34
C PRO A 83 -3.21 9.78 -7.62
N GLU A 84 -4.14 10.55 -7.05
CA GLU A 84 -5.58 10.35 -7.25
C GLU A 84 -6.00 10.65 -8.70
N GLU A 85 -5.44 11.68 -9.32
CA GLU A 85 -5.71 12.02 -10.72
C GLU A 85 -5.15 10.97 -11.68
N LEU A 86 -3.95 10.46 -11.37
CA LEU A 86 -3.32 9.37 -12.11
C LEU A 86 -4.14 8.09 -12.01
N TYR A 87 -4.66 7.79 -10.82
CA TYR A 87 -5.53 6.64 -10.60
C TYR A 87 -6.84 6.74 -11.39
N LYS A 88 -7.51 7.89 -11.32
CA LYS A 88 -8.72 8.17 -12.13
C LYS A 88 -8.44 8.03 -13.63
N ALA A 89 -7.32 8.56 -14.12
CA ALA A 89 -6.92 8.45 -15.51
C ALA A 89 -6.61 7.00 -15.95
N PHE A 90 -6.06 6.19 -15.04
CA PHE A 90 -5.88 4.76 -15.26
C PHE A 90 -7.22 4.00 -15.33
N ARG A 91 -8.11 4.23 -14.36
CA ARG A 91 -9.39 3.53 -14.21
C ARG A 91 -10.39 3.88 -15.31
N GLY A 92 -10.37 5.13 -15.80
CA GLY A 92 -11.39 5.65 -16.73
C GLY A 92 -12.57 6.24 -15.99
#